data_AF-A0A838RP74-F1
#
_entry.id   AF-A0A838RP74-F1
#
_cell.length_a   1.000
_cell.length_b   1.000
_cell.length_c   1.000
_cell.angle_alpha   90.00
_cell.angle_beta   90.00
_cell.angle_gamma   90.00
#
_symmetry.space_group_name_H-M   'P 1'
#
loop_
_entity.id
_entity.type
_entity.pdbx_description
1 polymer ?
#
loop_
_entity_poly.entity_id
_entity_poly.type
_entity_poly.pdbx_seq_one_letter_code
_entity_poly.pdbx_strand_id
1 'polypeptide(L)'
;MLQVTPQPRFRALVETVLDGWQATTPLPAAGGLALALEAASATAQQYQALAQVDMIWTGPEVGEVHTRRTDQALLQVIQAAERELLVVSFAVYKIPLVTQGFIEAVRRGVRLRICLESPEASG
;
A
#
# COMPACT_ATOMS: atom_id res chain seq x y z
N MET A 1 -1.24 30.89 -17.86
CA MET A 1 -1.48 29.93 -16.75
C MET A 1 -0.30 29.00 -16.44
N LEU A 2 0.68 28.79 -17.32
CA LEU A 2 1.84 27.90 -17.06
C LEU A 2 3.02 28.52 -16.26
N GLN A 3 2.96 29.80 -15.88
CA GLN A 3 4.08 30.47 -15.17
C GLN A 3 4.17 30.16 -13.66
N VAL A 4 3.19 29.44 -13.09
CA VAL A 4 3.11 29.20 -11.63
C VAL A 4 3.76 27.89 -11.19
N THR A 5 4.24 27.05 -12.12
CA THR A 5 4.88 25.76 -11.82
C THR A 5 6.30 25.67 -12.40
N PRO A 6 7.34 25.92 -11.57
CA PRO A 6 8.74 25.93 -12.03
C PRO A 6 9.25 24.56 -12.46
N GLN A 7 8.67 23.48 -11.91
CA GLN A 7 9.16 22.12 -12.09
C GLN A 7 8.69 21.53 -13.43
N PRO A 8 9.59 21.13 -14.35
CA PRO A 8 9.23 20.63 -15.68
C PRO A 8 8.27 19.44 -15.65
N ARG A 9 8.44 18.53 -14.67
CA ARG A 9 7.57 17.37 -14.49
C ARG A 9 6.13 17.76 -14.15
N PHE A 10 5.95 18.78 -13.32
CA PHE A 10 4.61 19.23 -12.93
C PHE A 10 3.90 19.91 -14.11
N ARG A 11 4.65 20.68 -14.90
CA ARG A 11 4.15 21.28 -16.13
C ARG A 11 3.64 20.23 -17.12
N ALA A 12 4.43 19.18 -17.37
CA ALA A 12 4.02 18.09 -18.24
C ALA A 12 2.74 17.39 -17.77
N LEU A 13 2.57 17.20 -16.45
CA LEU A 13 1.35 16.61 -15.90
C LEU A 13 0.13 17.52 -16.10
N VAL A 14 0.29 18.84 -15.89
CA VAL A 14 -0.78 19.82 -16.14
C VAL A 14 -1.17 19.84 -17.61
N GLU A 15 -0.19 19.80 -18.52
CA GLU A 15 -0.41 19.71 -19.97
C GLU A 15 -1.22 18.46 -20.31
N THR A 16 -0.84 17.28 -19.83
CA THR A 16 -1.60 16.03 -20.06
C THR A 16 -3.06 16.13 -19.59
N VAL A 17 -3.31 16.73 -18.43
CA VAL A 17 -4.68 16.89 -17.91
C VAL A 17 -5.48 17.86 -18.78
N LEU A 18 -4.87 18.97 -19.20
CA LEU A 18 -5.53 19.96 -20.07
C LEU A 18 -5.83 19.39 -21.45
N ASP A 19 -4.88 18.65 -22.04
CA ASP A 19 -5.04 18.00 -23.34
C ASP A 19 -6.17 16.95 -23.29
N GLY A 20 -6.19 16.13 -22.24
CA GLY A 20 -7.26 15.15 -22.03
C GLY A 20 -8.63 15.80 -21.79
N TRP A 21 -8.67 16.91 -21.05
CA TRP A 21 -9.90 17.66 -20.85
C TRP A 21 -10.43 18.22 -22.16
N GLN A 22 -9.58 18.88 -22.95
CA GLN A 22 -9.94 19.47 -24.25
C GLN A 22 -10.34 18.44 -25.29
N ALA A 23 -9.79 17.23 -25.25
CA ALA A 23 -10.14 16.14 -26.15
C ALA A 23 -11.49 15.47 -25.83
N THR A 24 -12.08 15.71 -24.66
CA THR A 24 -13.34 15.09 -24.24
C THR A 24 -14.54 15.86 -24.78
N THR A 25 -15.48 15.18 -25.44
CA THR A 25 -16.72 15.78 -25.99
C THR A 25 -17.97 15.09 -25.44
N PRO A 26 -18.95 15.83 -24.85
CA PRO A 26 -18.94 17.28 -24.66
C PRO A 26 -17.88 17.71 -23.64
N LEU A 27 -17.30 18.90 -23.85
CA LEU A 27 -16.28 19.45 -22.97
C LEU A 27 -16.85 19.60 -21.56
N PRO A 28 -16.28 18.92 -20.53
CA PRO A 28 -16.76 19.05 -19.17
C PRO A 28 -16.66 20.52 -18.70
N ALA A 29 -17.64 20.99 -17.93
CA ALA A 29 -17.57 22.33 -17.34
C ALA A 29 -16.32 22.46 -16.45
N ALA A 30 -15.72 23.65 -16.41
CA ALA A 30 -14.52 23.90 -15.59
C ALA A 30 -14.72 23.54 -14.11
N GLY A 31 -15.93 23.74 -13.56
CA GLY A 31 -16.27 23.31 -12.21
C GLY A 31 -16.25 21.79 -12.02
N GLY A 32 -16.59 21.01 -13.06
CA GLY A 32 -16.47 19.55 -13.04
C GLY A 32 -15.02 19.08 -13.00
N LEU A 33 -14.12 19.74 -13.75
CA LEU A 33 -12.69 19.46 -13.68
C LEU A 33 -12.11 19.84 -12.31
N ALA A 34 -12.51 20.98 -11.74
CA ALA A 34 -12.10 21.40 -10.41
C ALA A 34 -12.51 20.37 -9.35
N LEU A 35 -13.78 19.94 -9.35
CA LEU A 35 -14.27 18.89 -8.44
C LEU A 35 -13.53 17.56 -8.61
N ALA A 36 -13.20 17.16 -9.85
CA ALA A 36 -12.45 15.94 -10.10
C ALA A 36 -11.03 16.02 -9.52
N LEU A 37 -10.34 17.16 -9.67
CA LEU A 37 -9.01 17.37 -9.10
C LEU A 37 -9.05 17.41 -7.57
N GLU A 38 -10.05 18.07 -6.98
CA GLU A 38 -10.26 18.09 -5.53
C GLU A 38 -10.53 16.69 -4.98
N ALA A 39 -11.41 15.93 -5.62
CA ALA A 39 -11.72 14.54 -5.24
C ALA A 39 -10.49 13.64 -5.37
N ALA A 40 -9.72 13.76 -6.45
CA ALA A 40 -8.47 13.01 -6.63
C ALA A 40 -7.43 13.36 -5.56
N SER A 41 -7.29 14.65 -5.22
CA SER A 41 -6.39 15.10 -4.16
C SER A 41 -6.81 14.59 -2.78
N ALA A 42 -8.09 14.71 -2.43
CA ALA A 42 -8.63 14.22 -1.17
C ALA A 42 -8.46 12.70 -1.03
N THR A 43 -8.74 11.95 -2.12
CA THR A 43 -8.53 10.50 -2.17
C THR A 43 -7.06 10.15 -1.99
N ALA A 44 -6.15 10.82 -2.69
CA ALA A 44 -4.71 10.58 -2.55
C ALA A 44 -4.21 10.86 -1.13
N GLN A 45 -4.66 11.95 -0.51
CA GLN A 45 -4.34 12.27 0.89
C GLN A 45 -4.89 11.22 1.85
N GLN A 46 -6.12 10.74 1.62
CA GLN A 46 -6.71 9.68 2.44
C GLN A 46 -5.90 8.37 2.33
N TYR A 47 -5.49 7.97 1.12
CA TYR A 47 -4.62 6.79 0.94
C TYR A 47 -3.26 6.95 1.62
N GLN A 48 -2.66 8.15 1.58
CA GLN A 48 -1.41 8.43 2.29
C GLN A 48 -1.61 8.38 3.81
N ALA A 49 -2.72 8.88 4.34
CA ALA A 49 -3.03 8.81 5.75
C ALA A 49 -3.30 7.37 6.24
N LEU A 50 -3.81 6.50 5.37
CA LEU A 50 -3.97 5.07 5.64
C LEU A 50 -2.63 4.31 5.65
N ALA A 51 -1.56 4.86 5.05
CA ALA A 51 -0.23 4.28 5.12
C ALA A 51 0.42 4.58 6.49
N GLN A 52 0.03 3.80 7.50
CA GLN A 52 0.62 3.88 8.83
C GLN A 52 2.01 3.23 8.86
N VAL A 53 3.02 3.98 9.31
CA VAL A 53 4.40 3.48 9.50
C VAL A 53 4.60 3.15 10.97
N ASP A 54 4.71 1.86 11.29
CA ASP A 54 5.01 1.37 12.64
C ASP A 54 6.46 0.87 12.73
N MET A 55 7.20 1.27 13.76
CA MET A 55 8.55 0.76 14.04
C MET A 55 8.47 -0.62 14.72
N ILE A 56 9.18 -1.61 14.16
CA ILE A 56 9.32 -2.95 14.71
C ILE A 56 10.80 -3.16 15.05
N TRP A 57 11.09 -3.73 16.22
CA TRP A 57 12.45 -4.05 16.67
C TRP A 57 12.67 -5.56 16.65
N THR A 58 13.72 -6.02 15.96
CA THR A 58 14.07 -7.45 15.85
C THR A 58 15.40 -7.79 16.53
N GLY A 59 15.85 -6.96 17.48
CA GLY A 59 17.10 -7.18 18.21
C GLY A 59 16.98 -8.26 19.30
N PRO A 60 18.11 -8.65 19.93
CA PRO A 60 18.11 -9.55 21.07
C PRO A 60 17.20 -9.02 22.18
N GLU A 61 16.59 -9.92 22.98
CA GLU A 61 15.79 -9.53 24.14
C GLU A 61 16.69 -8.79 25.14
N VAL A 62 16.67 -7.47 25.06
CA VAL A 62 17.21 -6.57 26.07
C VAL A 62 16.02 -6.24 26.97
N GLY A 63 16.10 -6.64 28.25
CA GLY A 63 15.03 -6.42 29.22
C GLY A 63 14.58 -4.95 29.30
N GLU A 64 13.34 -4.76 29.77
CA GLU A 64 12.65 -3.48 30.03
C GLU A 64 12.17 -2.64 28.83
N VAL A 65 12.25 -3.10 27.58
CA VAL A 65 11.60 -2.38 26.47
C VAL A 65 10.42 -3.18 25.92
N HIS A 66 9.21 -2.64 26.08
CA HIS A 66 7.99 -3.12 25.41
C HIS A 66 8.08 -2.89 23.90
N THR A 67 8.96 -3.63 23.23
CA THR A 67 9.10 -3.59 21.78
C THR A 67 8.03 -4.49 21.17
N ARG A 68 7.31 -3.96 20.16
CA ARG A 68 6.37 -4.76 19.37
C ARG A 68 7.16 -5.85 18.66
N ARG A 69 6.89 -7.10 19.01
CA ARG A 69 7.48 -8.26 18.34
C ARG A 69 6.97 -8.35 16.90
N THR A 70 7.85 -8.79 15.99
CA THR A 70 7.54 -8.93 14.56
C THR A 70 6.34 -9.83 14.28
N ASP A 71 6.14 -10.86 15.11
CA ASP A 71 5.01 -11.79 15.03
C ASP A 71 3.66 -11.09 15.21
N GLN A 72 3.53 -10.19 16.19
CA GLN A 72 2.30 -9.44 16.45
C GLN A 72 1.99 -8.44 15.34
N ALA A 73 3.00 -7.76 14.79
CA ALA A 73 2.78 -6.85 13.66
C ALA A 73 2.30 -7.61 12.42
N LEU A 74 2.91 -8.76 12.13
CA LEU A 74 2.50 -9.62 11.03
C LEU A 74 1.05 -10.11 11.20
N LEU A 75 0.68 -10.56 12.41
CA LEU A 75 -0.68 -11.02 12.71
C LEU A 75 -1.71 -9.90 12.53
N GLN A 76 -1.41 -8.67 12.94
CA GLN A 76 -2.31 -7.54 12.74
C GLN A 76 -2.55 -7.24 11.25
N VAL A 77 -1.51 -7.28 10.42
CA VAL A 77 -1.67 -7.11 8.97
C VAL A 77 -2.54 -8.23 8.38
N ILE A 78 -2.33 -9.47 8.80
CA ILE A 78 -3.12 -10.63 8.36
C ILE A 78 -4.58 -10.52 8.78
N GLN A 79 -4.84 -10.03 10.00
CA GLN A 79 -6.19 -9.85 10.53
C GLN A 79 -6.92 -8.68 9.85
N ALA A 80 -6.21 -7.58 9.57
CA ALA A 80 -6.77 -6.40 8.92
C ALA A 80 -7.00 -6.58 7.42
N ALA A 81 -6.42 -7.61 6.78
CA ALA A 81 -6.64 -7.86 5.36
C ALA A 81 -8.09 -8.23 5.04
N GLU A 82 -8.70 -7.49 4.11
CA GLU A 82 -10.09 -7.68 3.68
C GLU A 82 -10.24 -8.28 2.27
N ARG A 83 -9.28 -8.03 1.37
CA ARG A 83 -9.41 -8.40 -0.06
C ARG A 83 -8.29 -9.28 -0.57
N GLU A 84 -7.05 -8.91 -0.31
CA GLU A 84 -5.87 -9.61 -0.81
C GLU A 84 -4.71 -9.49 0.18
N LEU A 85 -3.91 -10.54 0.27
CA LEU A 85 -2.68 -10.57 1.04
C LEU A 85 -1.58 -11.19 0.16
N LEU A 86 -0.52 -10.41 -0.10
CA LEU A 86 0.69 -10.87 -0.78
C LEU A 86 1.80 -11.05 0.26
N VAL A 87 2.31 -12.26 0.37
CA VAL A 87 3.45 -12.61 1.23
C VAL A 87 4.64 -12.89 0.34
N VAL A 88 5.73 -12.16 0.56
CA VAL A 88 7.02 -12.43 -0.09
C VAL A 88 8.02 -12.73 1.02
N SER A 89 8.66 -13.90 0.99
CA SER A 89 9.64 -14.29 2.00
C SER A 89 10.78 -15.10 1.41
N PHE A 90 11.99 -14.82 1.90
CA PHE A 90 13.24 -15.55 1.58
C PHE A 90 13.50 -16.72 2.54
N ALA A 91 12.86 -16.73 3.71
CA ALA A 91 12.98 -17.82 4.67
C ALA A 91 11.62 -18.08 5.33
N VAL A 92 10.97 -19.18 4.95
CA VAL A 92 9.70 -19.58 5.58
C VAL A 92 9.96 -20.65 6.61
N TYR A 93 9.98 -20.21 7.86
CA TYR A 93 9.86 -21.11 8.99
C TYR A 93 8.38 -21.30 9.33
N LYS A 94 7.98 -22.52 9.68
CA LYS A 94 6.61 -22.81 10.12
C LYS A 94 6.37 -22.14 11.47
N ILE A 95 5.67 -21.01 11.47
CA ILE A 95 5.17 -20.36 12.68
C ILE A 95 3.67 -20.68 12.80
N PRO A 96 3.26 -21.57 13.73
CA PRO A 96 1.87 -22.05 13.80
C PRO A 96 0.82 -20.94 13.86
N LEU A 97 1.09 -19.88 14.64
CA LEU A 97 0.19 -18.73 14.79
C LEU A 97 -0.04 -17.98 13.47
N VAL A 98 1.01 -17.77 12.68
CA VAL A 98 0.93 -17.08 11.38
C VAL A 98 0.12 -17.91 10.39
N THR A 99 0.36 -19.23 10.37
CA THR A 99 -0.41 -20.16 9.53
C THR A 99 -1.91 -20.13 9.86
N GLN A 100 -2.27 -20.09 11.15
CA GLN A 100 -3.67 -19.96 11.55
C GLN A 100 -4.28 -18.64 11.08
N GLY A 101 -3.55 -17.53 11.22
CA GLY A 101 -4.00 -16.23 10.72
C GLY A 101 -4.28 -16.25 9.20
N PHE A 102 -3.41 -16.88 8.42
CA PHE A 102 -3.64 -17.04 6.98
C PHE A 102 -4.90 -17.87 6.67
N ILE A 103 -5.12 -18.97 7.39
CA ILE A 103 -6.32 -19.79 7.24
C ILE A 103 -7.58 -18.97 7.52
N GLU A 104 -7.57 -18.19 8.61
CA GLU A 104 -8.69 -17.31 8.95
C GLU A 104 -8.93 -16.24 7.89
N ALA A 105 -7.87 -15.63 7.35
CA ALA A 105 -8.00 -14.65 6.27
C ALA A 105 -8.64 -15.27 5.01
N VAL A 106 -8.20 -16.46 4.61
CA VAL A 106 -8.79 -17.18 3.47
C VAL A 106 -10.26 -17.52 3.75
N ARG A 107 -10.62 -17.93 4.98
CA ARG A 107 -12.03 -18.17 5.37
C ARG A 107 -12.89 -16.92 5.27
N ARG A 108 -12.34 -15.73 5.51
CA ARG A 108 -13.04 -14.45 5.30
C ARG A 108 -13.17 -14.05 3.82
N GLY A 109 -12.61 -14.83 2.89
CA GLY A 109 -12.65 -14.56 1.45
C GLY A 109 -11.46 -13.74 0.94
N VAL A 110 -10.43 -13.52 1.76
CA VAL A 110 -9.21 -12.82 1.35
C VAL A 110 -8.42 -13.69 0.38
N ARG A 111 -8.02 -13.15 -0.77
CA ARG A 111 -7.11 -13.84 -1.71
C ARG A 111 -5.69 -13.84 -1.16
N LEU A 112 -5.14 -15.02 -0.89
CA LEU A 112 -3.78 -15.19 -0.40
C LEU A 112 -2.83 -15.58 -1.53
N ARG A 113 -1.76 -14.81 -1.74
CA ARG A 113 -0.65 -15.12 -2.66
C ARG A 113 0.64 -15.19 -1.87
N ILE A 114 1.41 -16.26 -2.06
CA ILE A 114 2.67 -16.47 -1.35
C ILE A 114 3.77 -16.70 -2.39
N CYS A 115 4.78 -15.84 -2.38
CA CYS A 115 6.00 -15.94 -3.17
C CYS A 115 7.15 -16.31 -2.24
N LEU A 116 7.64 -17.54 -2.37
CA LEU A 116 8.73 -18.06 -1.54
C LEU A 116 9.96 -18.28 -2.40
N GLU A 117 11.12 -17.93 -1.87
CA GLU A 117 12.37 -18.45 -2.40
C GLU A 117 12.44 -19.96 -2.10
N SER A 118 12.73 -20.77 -3.11
CA SER A 118 13.05 -22.18 -2.88
C SER A 118 14.44 -22.24 -2.27
N PRO A 119 14.65 -22.90 -1.13
CA PRO A 119 16.00 -23.22 -0.70
C PRO A 119 16.60 -24.15 -1.75
N GLU A 120 17.40 -23.61 -2.66
CA GLU A 120 18.32 -24.45 -3.43
C GLU A 120 19.20 -25.18 -2.41
N ALA A 121 19.36 -26.49 -2.58
CA ALA A 121 20.36 -27.23 -1.83
C ALA A 121 21.70 -26.57 -2.12
N SER A 122 22.33 -26.00 -1.08
CA SER A 122 23.71 -25.55 -1.17
C SER A 122 24.53 -26.67 -1.79
N GLY A 123 25.17 -26.38 -2.93
CA GLY A 123 26.28 -27.17 -3.43
C GLY A 123 27.46 -27.08 -2.48
#